data_AF-A0A495XWD0-F1
#
_entry.id   AF-A0A495XWD0-F1
#
_cell.length_a   1.000
_cell.length_b   1.000
_cell.length_c   1.000
_cell.angle_alpha   90.00
_cell.angle_beta   90.00
_cell.angle_gamma   90.00
#
_symmetry.space_group_name_H-M   'P 1'
#
loop_
_entity.id
_entity.type
_entity.pdbx_description
1 polymer ?
#
loop_
_entity_poly.entity_id
_entity_poly.type
_entity_poly.pdbx_seq_one_letter_code
_entity_poly.pdbx_strand_id
1 'polypeptide(L)'
;MADDTAGRPGKDVQRGSSGDGRASDRTPGLFDAVAGFGVSFSTMFRKVATEEYPEKPRPTAPRFHGRHQLNRHPDGLEKCVGCELCAWACPADAILVEGADNDDSPGGAGRFSPGERYGRVYQINYLRCIFCGLCIEACPTRALTMTNFYELADNDRSKLIFTKDQLLAPLQGGMLPPPFPMADGMEERDYYQGKVSGATTAQEAYVDARDSAGDPDDGGASDGDAEAPGNVGARVPGQHDVGHTLHPTAAETREGANP
;
A
#
# COMPACT_ATOMS: atom_id res chain seq x y z
N MET A 1 8.93 -20.90 33.60
CA MET A 1 10.20 -20.39 33.04
C MET A 1 9.82 -19.12 32.27
N ALA A 2 10.16 -17.96 32.85
CA ALA A 2 10.03 -16.55 32.40
C ALA A 2 8.80 -16.22 31.52
N ASP A 3 7.73 -15.54 31.93
CA ASP A 3 7.55 -14.32 32.74
C ASP A 3 8.47 -13.15 32.33
N ASP A 4 8.04 -12.43 31.29
CA ASP A 4 8.64 -11.15 30.87
C ASP A 4 7.54 -10.19 30.39
N THR A 5 6.60 -9.87 31.29
CA THR A 5 5.76 -8.67 31.16
C THR A 5 6.57 -7.45 31.57
N ALA A 6 7.38 -6.92 30.65
CA ALA A 6 7.97 -5.59 30.79
C ALA A 6 6.86 -4.52 30.67
N GLY A 7 6.22 -4.24 31.80
CA GLY A 7 5.22 -3.20 31.95
C GLY A 7 5.76 -1.83 31.54
N ARG A 8 4.98 -1.12 30.73
CA ARG A 8 5.16 0.33 30.53
C ARG A 8 5.18 0.97 31.92
N PRO A 9 6.10 1.91 32.23
CA PRO A 9 6.04 2.64 33.48
C PRO A 9 4.76 3.48 33.45
N GLY A 10 3.69 2.94 34.03
CA GLY A 10 2.55 3.72 34.45
C GLY A 10 3.08 4.74 35.43
N LYS A 11 3.07 6.03 35.05
CA LYS A 11 3.10 7.07 36.06
C LYS A 11 1.86 6.84 36.90
N ASP A 12 2.07 6.31 38.10
CA ASP A 12 1.07 6.26 39.15
C ASP A 12 0.48 7.66 39.28
N VAL A 13 -0.73 7.84 38.72
CA VAL A 13 -1.56 8.98 39.06
C VAL A 13 -2.02 8.70 40.48
N GLN A 14 -1.18 9.09 41.44
CA GLN A 14 -1.50 9.07 42.84
C GLN A 14 -2.77 9.90 43.03
N ARG A 15 -3.89 9.21 43.20
CA ARG A 15 -5.16 9.81 43.57
C ARG A 15 -5.02 10.25 45.02
N GLY A 16 -4.48 11.46 45.21
CA GLY A 16 -4.37 12.10 46.51
C GLY A 16 -5.76 12.18 47.14
N SER A 17 -5.97 11.40 48.20
CA SER A 17 -7.05 11.65 49.14
C SER A 17 -6.63 12.85 49.98
N SER A 18 -7.43 13.90 49.93
CA SER A 18 -7.40 14.96 50.94
C SER A 18 -8.83 15.35 51.16
N GLY A 19 -9.28 15.07 52.38
CA GLY A 19 -10.64 15.27 52.82
C GLY A 19 -11.01 16.73 52.95
N ASP A 20 -12.33 16.88 52.96
CA ASP A 20 -13.13 17.84 53.70
C ASP A 20 -12.95 19.34 53.41
N GLY A 21 -14.06 19.96 53.02
CA GLY A 21 -14.15 21.41 52.86
C GLY A 21 -14.99 21.84 51.67
N ARG A 22 -16.31 21.86 51.88
CA ARG A 22 -17.32 22.70 51.22
C ARG A 22 -17.14 22.95 49.70
N ALA A 23 -18.05 22.38 48.93
CA ALA A 23 -18.44 22.94 47.63
C ALA A 23 -18.85 24.41 47.82
N SER A 24 -17.91 25.35 47.64
CA SER A 24 -18.26 26.74 47.44
C SER A 24 -18.75 26.86 46.01
N ASP A 25 -20.00 27.30 45.88
CA ASP A 25 -20.56 27.95 44.72
C ASP A 25 -19.49 28.78 43.98
N ARG A 26 -18.88 28.21 42.92
CA ARG A 26 -17.91 28.90 42.07
C ARG A 26 -18.70 29.59 40.96
N THR A 27 -19.37 30.69 41.31
CA THR A 27 -19.64 31.73 40.31
C THR A 27 -18.26 32.17 39.80
N PRO A 28 -17.92 32.01 38.50
CA PRO A 28 -16.59 32.37 38.02
C PRO A 28 -16.32 33.84 38.31
N GLY A 29 -15.26 34.12 39.05
CA GLY A 29 -14.91 35.48 39.43
C GLY A 29 -14.41 36.25 38.21
N LEU A 30 -14.52 37.58 38.24
CA LEU A 30 -13.96 38.46 37.19
C LEU A 30 -12.47 38.16 36.91
N PHE A 31 -11.72 37.71 37.92
CA PHE A 31 -10.32 37.30 37.81
C PHE A 31 -10.10 36.03 36.98
N ASP A 32 -11.04 35.08 37.01
CA ASP A 32 -10.99 33.88 36.18
C ASP A 32 -11.21 34.23 34.69
N ALA A 33 -12.10 35.19 34.43
CA ALA A 33 -12.33 35.70 33.07
C ALA A 33 -11.09 36.41 32.51
N VAL A 34 -10.43 37.27 33.31
CA VAL A 34 -9.19 37.95 32.93
C VAL A 34 -8.04 36.95 32.70
N ALA A 35 -7.92 35.92 33.54
CA ALA A 35 -6.94 34.86 33.35
C ALA A 35 -7.14 34.11 32.01
N GLY A 36 -8.40 33.83 31.63
CA GLY A 36 -8.74 33.26 30.33
C GLY A 36 -8.30 34.14 29.15
N PHE A 37 -8.58 35.44 29.20
CA PHE A 37 -8.11 36.38 28.19
C PHE A 37 -6.58 36.46 28.12
N GLY A 38 -5.88 36.34 29.24
CA GLY A 38 -4.42 36.29 29.29
C GLY A 38 -3.84 35.11 28.51
N VAL A 39 -4.45 33.92 28.60
CA VAL A 39 -4.05 32.74 27.81
C VAL A 39 -4.29 32.95 26.32
N SER A 40 -5.45 33.52 25.94
CA SER A 40 -5.76 33.84 24.54
C SER A 40 -4.79 34.87 23.96
N PHE A 41 -4.53 35.95 24.69
CA PHE A 41 -3.56 36.97 24.28
C PHE A 41 -2.15 36.40 24.15
N SER A 42 -1.70 35.58 25.11
CA SER A 42 -0.41 34.88 25.01
C SER A 42 -0.36 33.94 23.80
N THR A 43 -1.45 33.26 23.49
CA THR A 43 -1.51 32.30 22.36
C THR A 43 -1.49 33.01 21.00
N MET A 44 -2.04 34.22 20.89
CA MET A 44 -2.03 35.02 19.65
C MET A 44 -0.62 35.30 19.12
N PHE A 45 0.37 35.43 20.01
CA PHE A 45 1.77 35.66 19.64
C PHE A 45 2.58 34.37 19.52
N ARG A 46 2.00 33.19 19.79
CA ARG A 46 2.68 31.90 19.58
C ARG A 46 2.62 31.52 18.10
N LYS A 47 3.66 30.84 17.63
CA LYS A 47 3.65 30.25 16.29
C LYS A 47 2.53 29.21 16.20
N VAL A 48 1.67 29.34 15.20
CA VAL A 48 0.56 28.40 14.96
C VAL A 48 1.14 27.04 14.58
N ALA A 49 0.70 25.98 15.25
CA ALA A 49 0.95 24.62 14.84
C ALA A 49 0.03 24.28 13.65
N THR A 50 0.46 24.68 12.45
CA THR A 50 -0.25 24.43 11.19
C THR A 50 0.71 23.82 10.17
N GLU A 51 0.14 23.09 9.24
CA GLU A 51 0.84 22.54 8.07
C GLU A 51 0.25 23.22 6.82
N GLU A 52 1.10 23.65 5.89
CA GLU A 52 0.70 24.29 4.62
C GLU A 52 0.52 23.19 3.58
N TYR A 53 -0.63 22.53 3.56
CA TYR A 53 -0.98 21.57 2.51
C TYR A 53 -1.78 22.29 1.41
N PRO A 54 -1.45 22.11 0.12
CA PRO A 54 -0.60 21.06 -0.47
C PRO A 54 0.91 21.39 -0.65
N GLU A 55 1.38 22.59 -0.31
CA GLU A 55 2.75 23.04 -0.63
C GLU A 55 3.85 22.33 0.15
N LYS A 56 3.57 21.88 1.38
CA LYS A 56 4.49 21.18 2.29
C LYS A 56 3.82 19.93 2.84
N PRO A 57 3.69 18.87 2.04
CA PRO A 57 3.10 17.62 2.49
C PRO A 57 3.95 17.00 3.60
N ARG A 58 3.29 16.50 4.64
CA ARG A 58 3.96 15.80 5.73
C ARG A 58 4.18 14.34 5.35
N PRO A 59 5.37 13.77 5.61
CA PRO A 59 5.57 12.34 5.42
C PRO A 59 4.66 11.56 6.37
N THR A 60 3.90 10.61 5.81
CA THR A 60 3.13 9.65 6.58
C THR A 60 4.04 8.68 7.33
N ALA A 61 3.50 7.97 8.32
CA ALA A 61 4.25 6.92 9.00
C ALA A 61 4.66 5.80 8.03
N PRO A 62 5.76 5.06 8.30
CA PRO A 62 6.23 3.98 7.41
C PRO A 62 5.23 2.83 7.19
N ARG A 63 4.32 2.59 8.14
CA ARG A 63 3.26 1.56 8.06
C ARG A 63 1.87 2.18 7.93
N PHE A 64 1.78 3.30 7.21
CA PHE A 64 0.49 3.94 6.97
C PHE A 64 -0.37 3.10 6.02
N HIS A 65 -1.68 3.11 6.24
CA HIS A 65 -2.66 2.38 5.47
C HIS A 65 -3.25 3.29 4.38
N GLY A 66 -2.53 3.49 3.28
CA GLY A 66 -2.99 4.28 2.13
C GLY A 66 -3.53 3.43 0.97
N ARG A 67 -3.31 3.89 -0.26
CA ARG A 67 -3.73 3.21 -1.49
C ARG A 67 -3.14 1.81 -1.60
N HIS A 68 -3.96 0.86 -2.04
CA HIS A 68 -3.53 -0.51 -2.30
C HIS A 68 -2.71 -0.59 -3.59
N GLN A 69 -1.71 -1.47 -3.60
CA GLN A 69 -0.85 -1.77 -4.75
C GLN A 69 -0.63 -3.28 -4.86
N LEU A 70 -0.79 -3.81 -6.08
CA LEU A 70 -0.45 -5.17 -6.47
C LEU A 70 0.99 -5.19 -6.98
N ASN A 71 1.86 -5.91 -6.27
CA ASN A 71 3.28 -5.94 -6.57
C ASN A 71 3.65 -7.01 -7.60
N ARG A 72 4.78 -6.76 -8.24
CA ARG A 72 5.42 -7.68 -9.18
C ARG A 72 6.65 -8.34 -8.55
N HIS A 73 7.07 -9.46 -9.10
CA HIS A 73 8.38 -10.06 -8.90
C HIS A 73 9.44 -9.24 -9.64
N PRO A 74 10.74 -9.43 -9.31
CA PRO A 74 11.83 -8.68 -9.92
C PRO A 74 11.95 -8.82 -11.45
N ASP A 75 11.42 -9.88 -12.04
CA ASP A 75 11.37 -10.10 -13.49
C ASP A 75 10.16 -9.44 -14.17
N GLY A 76 9.15 -9.01 -13.40
CA GLY A 76 7.95 -8.35 -13.91
C GLY A 76 6.66 -9.19 -13.81
N LEU A 77 6.76 -10.49 -13.50
CA LEU A 77 5.58 -11.33 -13.24
C LEU A 77 4.80 -10.80 -12.04
N GLU A 78 3.49 -10.91 -12.06
CA GLU A 78 2.62 -10.51 -10.96
C GLU A 78 2.75 -11.49 -9.78
N LYS A 79 2.73 -10.97 -8.56
CA LYS A 79 2.69 -11.81 -7.35
C LYS A 79 1.30 -12.41 -7.07
N CYS A 80 0.25 -11.86 -7.68
CA CYS A 80 -1.13 -12.22 -7.38
C CYS A 80 -1.52 -13.49 -8.14
N VAL A 81 -1.76 -14.57 -7.40
CA VAL A 81 -2.21 -15.86 -7.96
C VAL A 81 -3.73 -16.00 -8.07
N GLY A 82 -4.49 -14.94 -7.77
CA GLY A 82 -5.96 -14.98 -7.85
C GLY A 82 -6.61 -15.98 -6.88
N CYS A 83 -6.06 -16.14 -5.67
CA CYS A 83 -6.60 -17.07 -4.65
C CYS A 83 -7.82 -16.55 -3.86
N GLU A 84 -8.25 -15.31 -4.10
CA GLU A 84 -9.47 -14.69 -3.54
C GLU A 84 -9.51 -14.54 -2.00
N LEU A 85 -8.47 -14.96 -1.27
CA LEU A 85 -8.39 -14.84 0.20
C LEU A 85 -8.51 -13.41 0.72
N CYS A 86 -7.98 -12.43 -0.02
CA CYS A 86 -8.09 -11.01 0.33
C CYS A 86 -9.52 -10.47 0.22
N ALA A 87 -10.32 -10.97 -0.73
CA ALA A 87 -11.74 -10.65 -0.83
C ALA A 87 -12.51 -11.29 0.33
N TRP A 88 -12.24 -12.57 0.61
CA TRP A 88 -12.84 -13.28 1.74
C TRP A 88 -12.55 -12.63 3.10
N ALA A 89 -11.32 -12.16 3.30
CA ALA A 89 -10.91 -11.47 4.52
C ALA A 89 -11.46 -10.03 4.64
N CYS A 90 -12.07 -9.47 3.60
CA CYS A 90 -12.50 -8.08 3.58
C CYS A 90 -13.79 -7.89 4.39
N PRO A 91 -13.77 -7.17 5.53
CA PRO A 91 -14.96 -6.98 6.35
C PRO A 91 -16.03 -6.08 5.71
N ALA A 92 -15.65 -5.31 4.68
CA ALA A 92 -16.54 -4.38 3.98
C ALA A 92 -17.04 -4.91 2.63
N ASP A 93 -16.57 -6.10 2.23
CA ASP A 93 -16.84 -6.70 0.91
C ASP A 93 -16.55 -5.70 -0.23
N ALA A 94 -15.33 -5.18 -0.23
CA ALA A 94 -14.87 -4.12 -1.13
C ALA A 94 -14.00 -4.61 -2.28
N ILE A 95 -13.64 -5.91 -2.31
CA ILE A 95 -12.69 -6.47 -3.28
C ILE A 95 -13.39 -7.55 -4.11
N LEU A 96 -13.28 -7.45 -5.43
CA LEU A 96 -13.65 -8.52 -6.37
C LEU A 96 -12.37 -9.12 -6.94
N VAL A 97 -12.25 -10.44 -6.90
CA VAL A 97 -11.14 -11.17 -7.52
C VAL A 97 -11.73 -12.33 -8.31
N GLU A 98 -11.30 -12.48 -9.55
CA GLU A 98 -11.58 -13.66 -10.37
C GLU A 98 -10.25 -14.23 -10.85
N GLY A 99 -9.88 -15.41 -10.37
CA GLY A 99 -8.69 -16.11 -10.82
C GLY A 99 -8.90 -16.84 -12.16
N ALA A 100 -7.86 -16.92 -12.98
CA ALA A 100 -7.81 -17.77 -14.17
C ALA A 100 -6.49 -18.57 -14.21
N ASP A 101 -6.48 -19.65 -14.98
CA ASP A 101 -5.28 -20.47 -15.15
C ASP A 101 -4.31 -19.80 -16.13
N ASN A 102 -3.00 -19.88 -15.87
CA ASN A 102 -1.98 -19.51 -16.84
C ASN A 102 -1.99 -20.52 -17.99
N ASP A 103 -1.85 -20.04 -19.23
CA ASP A 103 -1.86 -20.89 -20.42
C ASP A 103 -0.57 -20.69 -21.22
N ASP A 104 0.41 -21.54 -20.98
CA ASP A 104 1.71 -21.51 -21.68
C ASP A 104 1.65 -22.19 -23.07
N SER A 105 0.47 -22.63 -23.53
CA SER A 105 0.37 -23.29 -24.83
C SER A 105 0.60 -22.30 -25.99
N PRO A 106 1.08 -22.76 -27.16
CA PRO A 106 1.25 -21.89 -28.32
C PRO A 106 -0.08 -21.22 -28.74
N GLY A 107 -0.17 -19.90 -28.61
CA GLY A 107 -1.38 -19.12 -28.87
C GLY A 107 -2.34 -18.97 -27.67
N GLY A 108 -1.95 -19.46 -26.50
CA GLY A 108 -2.65 -19.21 -25.24
C GLY A 108 -2.44 -17.80 -24.70
N ALA A 109 -3.17 -17.43 -23.65
CA ALA A 109 -3.07 -16.12 -23.01
C ALA A 109 -1.70 -15.84 -22.37
N GLY A 110 -0.88 -16.89 -22.20
CA GLY A 110 0.43 -16.83 -21.59
C GLY A 110 0.37 -16.77 -20.07
N ARG A 111 1.51 -16.40 -19.47
CA ARG A 111 1.75 -16.47 -18.03
C ARG A 111 1.93 -15.09 -17.41
N PHE A 112 1.10 -14.80 -16.42
CA PHE A 112 1.11 -13.52 -15.70
C PHE A 112 1.68 -13.62 -14.29
N SER A 113 1.72 -14.82 -13.69
CA SER A 113 2.23 -15.08 -12.34
C SER A 113 3.10 -16.35 -12.30
N PRO A 114 3.97 -16.50 -11.28
CA PRO A 114 4.61 -17.78 -10.99
C PRO A 114 3.56 -18.71 -10.37
N GLY A 115 3.26 -19.82 -11.05
CA GLY A 115 2.28 -20.83 -10.62
C GLY A 115 1.20 -21.16 -11.65
N GLU A 116 0.22 -21.97 -11.28
CA GLU A 116 -0.84 -22.39 -12.21
C GLU A 116 -1.89 -21.30 -12.49
N ARG A 117 -2.05 -20.31 -11.61
CA ARG A 117 -3.14 -19.33 -11.64
C ARG A 117 -2.68 -17.89 -11.45
N TYR A 118 -3.44 -16.95 -12.01
CA TYR A 118 -3.26 -15.51 -11.85
C TYR A 118 -4.59 -14.80 -11.59
N GLY A 119 -4.54 -13.58 -11.05
CA GLY A 119 -5.74 -12.74 -10.90
C GLY A 119 -6.13 -12.13 -12.24
N ARG A 120 -7.12 -12.68 -12.94
CA ARG A 120 -7.61 -12.15 -14.23
C ARG A 120 -8.36 -10.85 -14.02
N VAL A 121 -9.31 -10.84 -13.09
CA VAL A 121 -10.02 -9.63 -12.66
C VAL A 121 -9.63 -9.34 -11.23
N TYR A 122 -9.28 -8.08 -10.96
CA TYR A 122 -9.05 -7.60 -9.62
C TYR A 122 -9.62 -6.20 -9.52
N GLN A 123 -10.51 -5.96 -8.56
CA GLN A 123 -11.09 -4.63 -8.35
C GLN A 123 -11.17 -4.31 -6.85
N ILE A 124 -10.91 -3.04 -6.50
CA ILE A 124 -11.13 -2.53 -5.14
C ILE A 124 -12.05 -1.30 -5.21
N ASN A 125 -13.18 -1.38 -4.51
CA ASN A 125 -14.09 -0.27 -4.35
C ASN A 125 -13.68 0.60 -3.14
N TYR A 126 -13.08 1.76 -3.40
CA TYR A 126 -12.64 2.70 -2.37
C TYR A 126 -13.78 3.44 -1.67
N LEU A 127 -15.01 3.40 -2.19
CA LEU A 127 -16.20 3.90 -1.48
C LEU A 127 -16.69 2.92 -0.41
N ARG A 128 -16.25 1.65 -0.44
CA ARG A 128 -16.57 0.62 0.55
C ARG A 128 -15.40 0.29 1.45
N CYS A 129 -14.17 0.37 0.93
CA CYS A 129 -12.97 0.02 1.68
C CYS A 129 -12.81 0.88 2.94
N ILE A 130 -12.57 0.21 4.07
CA ILE A 130 -12.34 0.87 5.38
C ILE A 130 -10.86 0.92 5.78
N PHE A 131 -9.94 0.60 4.85
CA PHE A 131 -8.49 0.68 5.04
C PHE A 131 -7.95 -0.08 6.28
N CYS A 132 -8.56 -1.23 6.59
CA CYS A 132 -8.21 -2.02 7.78
C CYS A 132 -6.89 -2.81 7.68
N GLY A 133 -6.44 -3.17 6.47
CA GLY A 133 -5.22 -3.94 6.24
C GLY A 133 -5.36 -5.46 6.30
N LEU A 134 -6.54 -6.01 6.63
CA LEU A 134 -6.76 -7.48 6.72
C LEU A 134 -6.51 -8.22 5.40
N CYS A 135 -6.75 -7.56 4.26
CA CYS A 135 -6.47 -8.11 2.93
C CYS A 135 -4.96 -8.37 2.69
N ILE A 136 -4.08 -7.59 3.33
CA ILE A 136 -2.63 -7.76 3.23
C ILE A 136 -2.18 -8.92 4.10
N GLU A 137 -2.70 -9.00 5.33
CA GLU A 137 -2.38 -10.09 6.26
C GLU A 137 -2.85 -11.44 5.73
N ALA A 138 -4.02 -11.47 5.07
CA ALA A 138 -4.57 -12.67 4.46
C ALA A 138 -3.85 -13.08 3.16
N CYS A 139 -3.05 -12.19 2.52
CA CYS A 139 -2.44 -12.48 1.24
C CYS A 139 -1.22 -13.42 1.39
N PRO A 140 -1.30 -14.69 0.93
CA PRO A 140 -0.23 -15.66 1.17
C PRO A 140 1.04 -15.34 0.38
N THR A 141 0.90 -14.73 -0.79
CA THR A 141 2.02 -14.37 -1.68
C THR A 141 2.57 -12.97 -1.43
N ARG A 142 1.98 -12.21 -0.50
CA ARG A 142 2.26 -10.78 -0.27
C ARG A 142 2.20 -9.95 -1.56
N ALA A 143 1.26 -10.30 -2.44
CA ALA A 143 1.01 -9.55 -3.67
C ALA A 143 0.42 -8.17 -3.40
N LEU A 144 -0.53 -8.08 -2.46
CA LEU A 144 -1.19 -6.84 -2.11
C LEU A 144 -0.44 -6.15 -0.97
N THR A 145 -0.14 -4.87 -1.13
CA THR A 145 0.41 -4.01 -0.08
C THR A 145 -0.32 -2.67 -0.04
N MET A 146 -0.19 -1.95 1.06
CA MET A 146 -0.66 -0.57 1.18
C MET A 146 0.53 0.38 1.07
N THR A 147 0.35 1.40 0.25
CA THR A 147 1.30 2.49 0.06
C THR A 147 0.99 3.63 1.03
N ASN A 148 1.85 4.63 1.02
CA ASN A 148 1.68 5.85 1.79
C ASN A 148 0.83 6.92 1.07
N PHE A 149 0.30 6.61 -0.11
CA PHE A 149 -0.50 7.54 -0.90
C PHE A 149 -1.93 7.66 -0.35
N TYR A 150 -2.39 8.88 -0.10
CA TYR A 150 -3.71 9.16 0.51
C TYR A 150 -4.62 10.08 -0.32
N GLU A 151 -4.12 10.65 -1.41
CA GLU A 151 -4.85 11.64 -2.23
C GLU A 151 -5.73 10.93 -3.28
N LEU A 152 -6.76 10.21 -2.79
CA LEU A 152 -7.64 9.37 -3.62
C LEU A 152 -8.99 10.02 -3.96
N ALA A 153 -9.17 11.30 -3.66
CA ALA A 153 -10.45 11.97 -3.87
C ALA A 153 -10.76 12.11 -5.36
N ASP A 154 -11.99 11.76 -5.75
CA ASP A 154 -12.52 11.95 -7.10
C ASP A 154 -13.99 12.39 -7.00
N ASN A 155 -14.51 13.00 -8.07
CA ASN A 155 -15.89 13.47 -8.19
C ASN A 155 -16.83 12.44 -8.82
N ASP A 156 -16.30 11.34 -9.36
CA ASP A 156 -17.08 10.24 -9.94
C ASP A 156 -16.95 8.97 -9.11
N ARG A 157 -18.09 8.34 -8.80
CA ARG A 157 -18.14 7.08 -8.05
C ARG A 157 -17.50 5.92 -8.80
N SER A 158 -17.62 5.90 -10.12
CA SER A 158 -17.08 4.83 -10.97
C SER A 158 -15.54 4.82 -10.94
N LYS A 159 -14.91 6.00 -10.90
CA LYS A 159 -13.46 6.17 -10.82
C LYS A 159 -12.86 5.71 -9.49
N LEU A 160 -13.68 5.57 -8.45
CA LEU A 160 -13.28 5.05 -7.13
C LEU A 160 -13.41 3.53 -7.03
N ILE A 161 -13.72 2.84 -8.14
CA ILE A 161 -13.61 1.39 -8.27
C ILE A 161 -12.36 1.11 -9.10
N PHE A 162 -11.26 0.81 -8.41
CA PHE A 162 -9.98 0.66 -9.09
C PHE A 162 -9.87 -0.73 -9.69
N THR A 163 -9.46 -0.80 -10.95
CA THR A 163 -9.20 -2.05 -11.68
C THR A 163 -7.79 -2.58 -11.42
N LYS A 164 -7.53 -3.80 -11.90
CA LYS A 164 -6.25 -4.49 -11.76
C LYS A 164 -5.10 -3.62 -12.27
N ASP A 165 -5.25 -3.04 -13.45
CA ASP A 165 -4.21 -2.23 -14.10
C ASP A 165 -3.89 -0.95 -13.31
N GLN A 166 -4.89 -0.37 -12.65
CA GLN A 166 -4.70 0.79 -11.76
C GLN A 166 -4.04 0.40 -10.43
N LEU A 167 -4.16 -0.85 -10.01
CA LEU A 167 -3.57 -1.35 -8.76
C LEU A 167 -2.16 -1.92 -8.97
N LEU A 168 -1.85 -2.39 -10.17
CA LEU A 168 -0.55 -2.98 -10.48
C LEU A 168 0.58 -1.96 -10.32
N ALA A 169 1.65 -2.40 -9.66
CA ALA A 169 2.88 -1.65 -9.57
C ALA A 169 3.42 -1.40 -10.99
N PRO A 170 3.89 -0.17 -11.28
CA PRO A 170 4.53 0.12 -12.55
C PRO A 170 5.77 -0.75 -12.71
N LEU A 171 6.07 -1.13 -13.96
CA LEU A 171 7.30 -1.86 -14.28
C LEU A 171 8.51 -0.97 -13.97
N GLN A 172 9.44 -1.48 -13.16
CA GLN A 172 10.73 -0.83 -12.94
C GLN A 172 11.74 -1.25 -14.02
N GLY A 173 12.86 -0.51 -14.12
CA GLY A 173 13.93 -0.85 -15.06
C GLY A 173 14.47 -2.27 -14.80
N GLY A 174 14.55 -3.08 -15.85
CA GLY A 174 14.95 -4.50 -15.78
C GLY A 174 13.79 -5.49 -15.59
N MET A 175 12.56 -5.03 -15.42
CA MET A 175 11.36 -5.87 -15.48
C MET A 175 10.81 -5.95 -16.91
N LEU A 176 10.19 -7.08 -17.22
CA LEU A 176 9.50 -7.32 -18.49
C LEU A 176 7.98 -7.24 -18.33
N PRO A 177 7.24 -6.80 -19.37
CA PRO A 177 5.78 -6.85 -19.37
C PRO A 177 5.27 -8.29 -19.59
N PRO A 178 4.52 -8.88 -18.63
CA PRO A 178 3.86 -10.17 -18.86
C PRO A 178 2.86 -10.05 -20.02
N PRO A 179 2.57 -11.15 -20.74
CA PRO A 179 2.88 -12.54 -20.39
C PRO A 179 4.24 -13.09 -20.86
N PHE A 180 4.96 -13.83 -20.02
CA PHE A 180 6.21 -14.54 -20.39
C PHE A 180 6.47 -15.74 -19.45
N PRO A 181 7.26 -16.76 -19.87
CA PRO A 181 7.53 -17.95 -19.06
C PRO A 181 8.34 -17.63 -17.79
N MET A 182 8.31 -18.53 -16.81
CA MET A 182 9.16 -18.42 -15.63
C MET A 182 10.65 -18.47 -15.99
N ALA A 183 11.50 -17.95 -15.10
CA ALA A 183 12.94 -18.02 -15.23
C ALA A 183 13.42 -19.48 -15.34
N ASP A 184 14.36 -19.73 -16.24
CA ASP A 184 14.84 -21.08 -16.56
C ASP A 184 15.34 -21.83 -15.31
N GLY A 185 14.86 -23.06 -15.14
CA GLY A 185 15.26 -23.93 -14.03
C GLY A 185 14.70 -23.52 -12.65
N MET A 186 13.84 -22.51 -12.58
CA MET A 186 13.16 -22.10 -11.35
C MET A 186 11.79 -22.76 -11.23
N GLU A 187 11.40 -23.07 -9.99
CA GLU A 187 10.05 -23.47 -9.64
C GLU A 187 9.25 -22.27 -9.10
N GLU A 188 7.92 -22.39 -9.04
CA GLU A 188 7.04 -21.39 -8.42
C GLU A 188 7.52 -20.99 -7.00
N ARG A 189 7.94 -21.97 -6.19
CA ARG A 189 8.41 -21.70 -4.82
C ARG A 189 9.63 -20.78 -4.78
N ASP A 190 10.47 -20.80 -5.82
CA ASP A 190 11.73 -20.05 -5.86
C ASP A 190 11.48 -18.55 -6.01
N TYR A 191 10.39 -18.18 -6.70
CA TYR A 191 9.91 -16.80 -6.80
C TYR A 191 9.53 -16.21 -5.44
N TYR A 192 8.85 -17.00 -4.60
CA TYR A 192 8.42 -16.55 -3.27
C TYR A 192 9.53 -16.64 -2.20
N GLN A 193 10.59 -17.41 -2.48
CA GLN A 193 11.83 -17.44 -1.69
C GLN A 193 12.82 -16.33 -2.08
N GLY A 194 12.53 -15.56 -3.13
CA GLY A 194 13.38 -14.45 -3.58
C GLY A 194 14.62 -14.88 -4.36
N LYS A 195 14.63 -16.08 -4.95
CA LYS A 195 15.74 -16.58 -5.78
C LYS A 195 15.79 -15.96 -7.18
N VAL A 196 14.66 -15.44 -7.66
CA VAL A 196 14.59 -14.67 -8.91
C VAL A 196 14.83 -13.20 -8.60
N SER A 197 15.96 -12.67 -9.07
CA SER A 197 16.41 -11.29 -8.80
C SER A 197 16.16 -10.32 -9.95
N GLY A 198 15.75 -10.80 -11.12
CA GLY A 198 15.47 -9.99 -12.31
C GLY A 198 15.07 -10.86 -13.50
N ALA A 199 14.75 -10.21 -14.61
CA ALA A 199 14.49 -10.89 -15.87
C ALA A 199 15.75 -11.59 -16.40
N THR A 200 15.57 -12.78 -16.99
CA THR A 200 16.66 -13.53 -17.63
C THR A 200 16.77 -13.19 -19.12
N THR A 201 17.94 -13.43 -19.71
CA THR A 201 18.14 -13.24 -21.15
C THR A 201 17.20 -14.10 -22.01
N ALA A 202 16.78 -15.27 -21.51
CA ALA A 202 15.79 -16.10 -22.19
C ALA A 202 14.39 -15.46 -22.16
N GLN A 203 14.00 -14.86 -21.03
CA GLN A 203 12.74 -14.11 -20.92
C GLN A 203 12.76 -12.85 -21.79
N GLU A 204 13.88 -12.13 -21.83
CA GLU A 204 14.07 -10.97 -22.72
C GLU A 204 13.90 -11.38 -24.18
N ALA A 205 14.59 -12.43 -24.63
CA ALA A 205 14.47 -12.95 -25.98
C ALA A 205 13.05 -13.42 -26.32
N TYR A 206 12.33 -13.99 -25.34
CA TYR A 206 10.93 -14.39 -25.51
C TYR A 206 10.03 -13.18 -25.74
N VAL A 207 10.15 -12.15 -24.90
CA VAL A 207 9.35 -10.93 -25.00
C VAL A 207 9.67 -10.17 -26.28
N ASP A 208 10.94 -10.04 -26.64
CA ASP A 208 11.37 -9.42 -27.89
C ASP A 208 10.80 -10.15 -29.12
N ALA A 209 10.81 -11.49 -29.10
CA ALA A 209 10.24 -12.30 -30.18
C ALA A 209 8.71 -12.17 -30.27
N ARG A 210 8.00 -12.16 -29.13
CA ARG A 210 6.55 -11.95 -29.05
C ARG A 210 6.17 -10.58 -29.59
N ASP A 211 6.84 -9.53 -29.14
CA ASP A 211 6.54 -8.15 -29.51
C ASP A 211 6.90 -7.89 -30.99
N SER A 212 7.95 -8.54 -31.50
CA SER A 212 8.32 -8.48 -32.94
C SER A 212 7.39 -9.27 -33.85
N ALA A 213 6.73 -10.31 -33.34
CA ALA A 213 5.79 -11.13 -34.12
C ALA A 213 4.49 -10.37 -34.43
N GLY A 214 4.17 -9.32 -33.66
CA GLY A 214 2.97 -8.51 -33.80
C GLY A 214 1.71 -9.31 -33.46
N ASP A 215 1.03 -8.95 -32.37
CA ASP A 215 -0.28 -9.52 -32.10
C ASP A 215 -1.32 -8.87 -33.04
N PRO A 216 -2.03 -9.64 -33.90
CA PRO A 216 -3.16 -9.11 -34.67
C PRO A 216 -4.38 -8.75 -33.80
N ASP A 217 -4.35 -9.08 -32.50
CA ASP A 217 -5.39 -8.78 -31.52
C ASP A 217 -4.95 -7.74 -30.45
N ASP A 218 -4.00 -6.86 -30.78
CA ASP A 218 -4.00 -5.53 -30.17
C ASP A 218 -5.20 -4.74 -30.73
N GLY A 219 -6.39 -5.22 -30.39
CA GLY A 219 -7.55 -4.38 -30.12
C GLY A 219 -7.18 -3.50 -28.95
N GLY A 220 -6.26 -2.58 -29.20
CA GLY A 220 -5.95 -1.47 -28.35
C GLY A 220 -7.27 -0.78 -28.10
N ALA A 221 -7.83 -1.05 -26.93
CA ALA A 221 -8.59 -0.05 -26.21
C ALA A 221 -7.60 1.07 -25.87
N SER A 222 -7.17 1.81 -26.88
CA SER A 222 -6.98 3.25 -26.77
C SER A 222 -8.38 3.87 -26.65
N ASP A 223 -9.14 3.45 -25.65
CA ASP A 223 -10.38 4.10 -25.27
C ASP A 223 -9.99 5.25 -24.35
N GLY A 224 -9.67 6.33 -25.05
CA GLY A 224 -10.01 7.72 -24.75
C GLY A 224 -9.71 8.22 -23.36
N ASP A 225 -8.74 9.13 -23.26
CA ASP A 225 -8.73 10.30 -22.36
C ASP A 225 -9.29 10.08 -20.94
N ALA A 226 -9.17 8.87 -20.39
CA ALA A 226 -9.28 8.61 -19.00
C ALA A 226 -7.88 8.87 -18.49
N GLU A 227 -7.62 10.13 -18.15
CA GLU A 227 -6.59 10.51 -17.22
C GLU A 227 -6.68 9.52 -16.05
N ALA A 228 -5.84 8.47 -16.10
CA ALA A 228 -5.82 7.47 -15.06
C ALA A 228 -5.61 8.26 -13.77
N PRO A 229 -6.50 8.18 -12.76
CA PRO A 229 -6.24 8.84 -11.49
C PRO A 229 -4.87 8.34 -11.05
N GLY A 230 -3.94 9.29 -11.03
CA GLY A 230 -2.54 9.07 -11.31
C GLY A 230 -1.95 7.79 -10.76
N ASN A 231 -1.15 7.10 -11.58
CA ASN A 231 0.12 6.60 -11.07
C ASN A 231 1.13 7.75 -10.79
N VAL A 232 0.68 9.02 -10.84
CA VAL A 232 1.45 10.21 -10.45
C VAL A 232 1.89 10.18 -8.97
N GLY A 233 1.60 9.11 -8.23
CA GLY A 233 2.27 8.74 -6.98
C GLY A 233 3.80 8.50 -7.09
N ALA A 234 4.42 8.66 -8.27
CA ALA A 234 5.87 8.83 -8.41
C ALA A 234 6.33 10.28 -8.66
N ARG A 235 5.46 11.27 -8.48
CA ARG A 235 5.88 12.65 -8.19
C ARG A 235 5.08 13.17 -7.01
N VAL A 236 5.52 12.78 -5.81
CA VAL A 236 5.29 13.58 -4.61
C VAL A 236 5.91 14.96 -4.88
N PRO A 237 5.12 16.05 -4.97
CA PRO A 237 5.70 17.39 -5.02
C PRO A 237 6.45 17.61 -3.71
N GLY A 238 7.79 17.65 -3.77
CA GLY A 238 8.66 17.72 -2.59
C GLY A 238 9.62 16.55 -2.41
N GLN A 239 9.59 15.52 -3.27
CA GLN A 239 10.67 14.53 -3.33
C GLN A 239 11.88 15.10 -4.09
N HIS A 240 12.56 16.07 -3.47
CA HIS A 240 13.94 16.38 -3.85
C HIS A 240 14.77 15.12 -3.64
N ASP A 241 15.49 14.68 -4.68
CA ASP A 241 16.76 13.95 -4.66
C ASP A 241 17.14 13.30 -3.34
N VAL A 242 16.32 12.38 -2.84
CA VAL A 242 16.80 11.35 -1.92
C VAL A 242 17.19 10.19 -2.81
N GLY A 243 18.48 10.19 -3.18
CA GLY A 243 19.11 9.08 -3.87
C GLY A 243 18.61 7.77 -3.29
N HIS A 244 18.32 6.83 -4.18
CA HIS A 244 17.82 5.50 -3.87
C HIS A 244 18.88 4.72 -3.09
N THR A 245 19.11 5.07 -1.81
CA THR A 245 19.74 4.17 -0.87
C THR A 245 18.70 3.11 -0.60
N LEU A 246 18.89 1.98 -1.28
CA LEU A 246 18.24 0.70 -1.04
C LEU A 246 18.11 0.51 0.48
N HIS A 247 16.96 0.85 1.03
CA HIS A 247 16.62 0.41 2.36
C HIS A 247 16.27 -1.07 2.24
N PRO A 248 16.93 -1.93 3.03
CA PRO A 248 16.81 -3.36 2.90
C PRO A 248 15.34 -3.77 3.00
N THR A 249 14.97 -4.73 2.17
CA THR A 249 13.61 -5.24 2.07
C THR A 249 13.13 -5.69 3.45
N ALA A 250 11.82 -5.64 3.72
CA ALA A 250 11.22 -6.08 4.99
C ALA A 250 11.51 -7.56 5.36
N ALA A 251 12.22 -8.31 4.51
CA ALA A 251 12.79 -9.61 4.82
C ALA A 251 14.03 -9.54 5.72
N GLU A 252 14.80 -8.44 5.69
CA GLU A 252 16.11 -8.31 6.35
C GLU A 252 16.03 -7.72 7.77
N THR A 253 14.88 -7.20 8.21
CA THR A 253 14.71 -6.68 9.59
C THR A 253 14.19 -7.72 10.58
N ARG A 254 14.37 -9.03 10.30
CA ARG A 254 13.87 -10.13 11.14
C ARG A 254 14.92 -10.76 12.07
N GLU A 255 16.14 -10.25 12.10
CA GLU A 255 17.12 -10.59 13.14
C GLU A 255 17.03 -9.56 14.27
N GLY A 256 16.22 -9.83 15.30
CA GLY A 256 16.31 -9.06 16.56
C GLY A 256 15.01 -8.65 17.25
N ALA A 257 13.85 -9.22 16.90
CA ALA A 257 12.62 -8.94 17.64
C ALA A 257 11.78 -10.21 17.85
N ASN A 258 12.11 -10.95 18.91
CA ASN A 258 11.13 -11.64 19.75
C ASN A 258 11.66 -11.67 21.19
N PRO A 259 10.80 -11.57 22.22
CA PRO A 259 11.23 -11.62 23.62
C PRO A 259 11.83 -12.99 23.98
#